data_AF-M6RID0-F1
#
_entry.id   AF-M6RID0-F1
#
_cell.length_a   1.000
_cell.length_b   1.000
_cell.length_c   1.000
_cell.angle_alpha   90.00
_cell.angle_beta   90.00
_cell.angle_gamma   90.00
#
_symmetry.space_group_name_H-M   'P 1'
#
loop_
_entity.id
_entity.type
_entity.pdbx_description
1 polymer ?
#
loop_
_entity_poly.entity_id
_entity_poly.type
_entity_poly.pdbx_seq_one_letter_code
_entity_poly.pdbx_strand_id
1 'polypeptide(L)'
;MIHPEIGSFFFITVILTDLPIYTTQVQIKDRCGTCTACIDACPTGALKPYQIDAGKCISHHTLEDGSEEIPDTYGWLVGCDICQDVCPWNRVKAFKKGIRTGLEEFKVRSYLKENPESILTLNEQEFEKTFSDSAISRMNFKMYQRNVNKLKNKI
;
A
#
# COMPACT_ATOMS: atom_id res chain seq x y z
N MET A 1 6.06 -5.94 -8.35
CA MET A 1 7.37 -6.60 -8.48
C MET A 1 7.67 -7.36 -7.20
N ILE A 2 8.38 -8.49 -7.26
CA ILE A 2 8.76 -9.28 -6.07
C ILE A 2 10.26 -9.58 -6.17
N HIS A 3 11.04 -9.07 -5.23
CA HIS A 3 12.48 -9.34 -5.16
C HIS A 3 12.73 -10.69 -4.46
N PRO A 4 13.59 -11.57 -5.01
CA PRO A 4 13.83 -12.90 -4.45
C PRO A 4 14.29 -12.89 -2.99
N GLU A 5 15.01 -11.84 -2.56
CA GLU A 5 15.54 -11.76 -1.20
C GLU A 5 14.69 -10.97 -0.22
N ILE A 6 13.92 -9.98 -0.67
CA ILE A 6 13.25 -9.04 0.25
C ILE A 6 11.72 -9.01 0.09
N GLY A 7 11.16 -9.79 -0.85
CA GLY A 7 9.73 -9.80 -1.11
C GLY A 7 9.29 -8.58 -1.91
N SER A 8 8.07 -8.07 -1.68
CA SER A 8 7.51 -6.91 -2.38
C SER A 8 7.45 -5.63 -1.54
N PHE A 9 7.89 -5.66 -0.27
CA PHE A 9 7.90 -4.49 0.61
C PHE A 9 9.17 -3.65 0.43
N PHE A 10 9.26 -2.97 -0.70
CA PHE A 10 10.34 -2.04 -1.02
C PHE A 10 9.85 -0.95 -1.97
N PHE A 11 10.53 0.20 -1.96
CA PHE A 11 10.23 1.31 -2.86
C PHE A 11 11.01 1.20 -4.16
N ILE A 12 10.45 1.75 -5.24
CA ILE A 12 11.09 1.84 -6.55
C ILE A 12 11.30 3.31 -6.86
N THR A 13 12.51 3.64 -7.28
CA THR A 13 12.89 4.96 -7.79
C THR A 13 13.55 4.78 -9.15
N VAL A 14 13.30 5.70 -10.07
CA VAL A 14 13.91 5.71 -11.40
C VAL A 14 14.68 7.02 -11.56
N ILE A 15 15.92 6.94 -12.05
CA ILE A 15 16.75 8.09 -12.40
C ILE A 15 16.95 8.05 -13.91
N LEU A 16 16.54 9.11 -14.60
CA LEU A 16 16.83 9.31 -16.02
C LEU A 16 18.16 10.05 -16.15
N THR A 17 19.06 9.54 -16.98
CA THR A 17 20.39 10.11 -17.20
C THR A 17 20.83 9.87 -18.64
N ASP A 18 21.66 10.78 -19.15
CA ASP A 18 22.36 10.70 -20.42
C ASP A 18 23.74 10.02 -20.30
N LEU A 19 24.16 9.66 -19.08
CA LEU A 19 25.41 8.95 -18.85
C LEU A 19 25.38 7.57 -19.54
N PRO A 20 26.49 7.14 -20.16
CA PRO A 20 26.56 5.81 -20.75
C PRO A 20 26.50 4.74 -19.65
N ILE A 21 25.47 3.89 -19.68
CA ILE A 21 25.32 2.76 -18.76
C ILE A 21 25.50 1.46 -19.53
N TYR A 22 26.49 0.67 -19.12
CA TYR A 22 26.63 -0.72 -19.58
C TYR A 22 25.68 -1.60 -18.77
N THR A 23 24.63 -2.10 -19.41
CA THR A 23 23.67 -2.98 -18.76
C THR A 23 24.03 -4.44 -18.99
N THR A 24 23.95 -5.24 -17.93
CA THR A 24 23.87 -6.70 -18.06
C THR A 24 22.41 -7.09 -17.92
N GLN A 25 21.87 -7.77 -18.93
CA GLN A 25 20.51 -8.29 -18.84
C GLN A 25 20.49 -9.43 -17.83
N VAL A 26 19.86 -9.20 -16.68
CA VAL A 26 19.55 -10.25 -15.71
C VAL A 26 18.14 -10.75 -16.00
N GLN A 27 18.01 -11.99 -16.48
CA GLN A 27 16.71 -12.63 -16.59
C GLN A 27 16.21 -13.05 -15.21
N ILE A 28 15.22 -12.34 -14.69
CA ILE A 28 14.48 -12.74 -13.51
C ILE A 28 13.35 -13.67 -13.95
N LYS A 29 13.37 -14.93 -13.48
CA LYS A 29 12.28 -15.88 -13.73
C LYS A 29 11.01 -15.46 -12.98
N ASP A 30 9.87 -15.72 -13.59
CA ASP A 30 8.59 -15.70 -12.89
C ASP A 30 8.55 -16.80 -11.83
N ARG A 31 8.05 -16.44 -10.65
CA ARG A 31 7.95 -17.33 -9.48
C ARG A 31 6.55 -17.37 -8.88
N CYS A 32 5.56 -16.77 -9.53
CA CYS A 32 4.16 -16.96 -9.20
C CYS A 32 3.71 -18.37 -9.62
N GLY A 33 4.14 -18.83 -10.80
CA GLY A 33 3.76 -20.15 -11.32
C GLY A 33 2.23 -20.25 -11.41
N THR A 34 1.64 -21.25 -10.75
CA THR A 34 0.18 -21.45 -10.68
C THR A 34 -0.47 -20.79 -9.47
N CYS A 35 0.26 -19.99 -8.68
CA CYS A 35 -0.26 -19.37 -7.47
C CYS A 35 -1.29 -18.28 -7.78
N THR A 36 -2.46 -18.35 -7.12
CA THR A 36 -3.55 -17.37 -7.22
C THR A 36 -3.87 -16.66 -5.90
N ALA A 37 -3.07 -16.86 -4.85
CA ALA A 37 -3.39 -16.40 -3.49
C ALA A 37 -3.78 -14.91 -3.39
N CYS A 38 -3.10 -14.02 -4.12
CA CYS A 38 -3.44 -12.59 -4.12
C CYS A 38 -4.74 -12.28 -4.86
N ILE A 39 -5.05 -13.01 -5.94
CA ILE A 39 -6.28 -12.90 -6.70
C ILE A 39 -7.46 -13.36 -5.83
N ASP A 40 -7.33 -14.54 -5.23
CA ASP A 40 -8.37 -15.16 -4.42
C ASP A 40 -8.69 -14.35 -3.16
N ALA A 41 -7.69 -13.67 -2.60
CA ALA A 41 -7.86 -12.86 -1.40
C ALA A 41 -8.37 -11.43 -1.66
N CYS A 42 -8.34 -10.94 -2.91
CA CYS A 42 -8.74 -9.57 -3.21
C CYS A 42 -10.27 -9.43 -3.11
N PRO A 43 -10.81 -8.72 -2.10
CA PRO A 43 -12.24 -8.78 -1.79
C PRO A 43 -13.12 -8.10 -2.86
N THR A 44 -12.54 -7.21 -3.65
CA THR A 44 -13.24 -6.49 -4.73
C THR A 44 -13.10 -7.15 -6.10
N GLY A 45 -12.31 -8.22 -6.20
CA GLY A 45 -12.00 -8.85 -7.49
C GLY A 45 -11.24 -7.92 -8.45
N ALA A 46 -10.43 -7.00 -7.92
CA ALA A 46 -9.64 -6.06 -8.73
C ALA A 46 -8.48 -6.73 -9.48
N LEU A 47 -8.09 -7.94 -9.09
CA LEU A 47 -6.90 -8.62 -9.63
C LEU A 47 -7.27 -9.72 -10.62
N LYS A 48 -6.49 -9.77 -11.70
CA LYS A 48 -6.37 -10.89 -12.64
C LYS A 48 -4.89 -11.23 -12.79
N PRO A 49 -4.50 -12.36 -13.41
CA PRO A 49 -3.09 -12.65 -13.66
C PRO A 49 -2.40 -11.47 -14.37
N TYR A 50 -1.43 -10.86 -13.68
CA TYR A 50 -0.63 -9.72 -14.16
C TYR A 50 -1.43 -8.48 -14.57
N GLN A 51 -2.66 -8.32 -14.08
CA GLN A 51 -3.51 -7.18 -14.39
C GLN A 51 -4.25 -6.71 -13.14
N ILE A 52 -4.47 -5.40 -13.06
CA ILE A 52 -5.24 -4.75 -12.00
C ILE A 52 -6.28 -3.82 -12.62
N ASP A 53 -7.52 -3.94 -12.14
CA ASP A 53 -8.59 -2.98 -12.38
C ASP A 53 -8.57 -1.93 -11.26
N ALA A 54 -8.02 -0.75 -11.57
CA ALA A 54 -7.89 0.34 -10.60
C ALA A 54 -9.26 0.83 -10.10
N GLY A 55 -10.30 0.77 -10.94
CA GLY A 55 -11.67 1.17 -10.58
C GLY A 55 -12.36 0.23 -9.59
N LYS A 56 -11.70 -0.86 -9.19
CA LYS A 56 -12.12 -1.76 -8.11
C LYS A 56 -11.10 -1.83 -6.98
N CYS A 57 -9.92 -1.23 -7.12
CA CYS A 57 -8.83 -1.39 -6.18
C CYS A 57 -9.06 -0.52 -4.95
N ILE A 58 -9.09 -1.13 -3.75
CA ILE A 58 -9.24 -0.41 -2.47
C ILE A 58 -8.15 0.66 -2.31
N SER A 59 -6.90 0.34 -2.67
CA SER A 59 -5.80 1.30 -2.58
C SER A 59 -6.02 2.51 -3.50
N HIS A 60 -6.62 2.32 -4.68
CA HIS A 60 -6.91 3.43 -5.58
C HIS A 60 -8.04 4.29 -5.01
N HIS A 61 -9.15 3.68 -4.58
CA HIS A 61 -10.28 4.41 -4.02
C HIS A 61 -9.92 5.22 -2.77
N THR A 62 -9.05 4.68 -1.92
CA THR A 62 -8.68 5.34 -0.66
C THR A 62 -7.63 6.43 -0.83
N LEU A 63 -6.76 6.39 -1.84
CA LEU A 63 -5.65 7.35 -2.01
C LEU A 63 -5.81 8.34 -3.17
N GLU A 64 -6.45 7.94 -4.27
CA GLU A 64 -6.40 8.67 -5.54
C GLU A 64 -7.78 9.10 -6.06
N ASP A 65 -8.84 8.35 -5.74
CA ASP A 65 -10.19 8.64 -6.20
C ASP A 65 -10.76 9.85 -5.46
N GLY A 66 -10.99 10.96 -6.17
CA GLY A 66 -11.52 12.22 -5.62
C GLY A 66 -13.05 12.29 -5.51
N SER A 67 -13.77 11.20 -5.83
CA SER A 67 -15.24 11.17 -5.81
C SER A 67 -15.80 11.38 -4.40
N GLU A 68 -17.01 11.95 -4.28
CA GLU A 68 -17.64 12.16 -2.96
C GLU A 68 -17.96 10.85 -2.24
N GLU A 69 -18.28 9.81 -3.01
CA GLU A 69 -18.52 8.47 -2.51
C GLU A 69 -17.59 7.46 -3.17
N ILE A 70 -17.15 6.47 -2.39
CA ILE A 70 -16.36 5.33 -2.87
C ILE A 70 -17.03 4.01 -2.46
N PRO A 71 -16.69 2.89 -3.12
CA PRO A 71 -17.13 1.56 -2.70
C PRO A 71 -16.69 1.19 -1.28
N ASP A 72 -17.09 0.00 -0.83
CA ASP A 72 -16.61 -0.56 0.43
C ASP A 72 -15.07 -0.73 0.43
N THR A 73 -14.43 -0.26 1.49
CA THR A 73 -12.96 -0.36 1.67
C THR A 73 -12.55 -1.52 2.56
N TYR A 74 -13.49 -2.34 3.04
CA TYR A 74 -13.23 -3.53 3.86
C TYR A 74 -12.35 -3.25 5.08
N GLY A 75 -12.59 -2.11 5.74
CA GLY A 75 -11.85 -1.70 6.95
C GLY A 75 -10.59 -0.88 6.68
N TRP A 76 -10.20 -0.68 5.42
CA TRP A 76 -9.02 0.11 5.08
C TRP A 76 -9.33 1.61 5.02
N LEU A 77 -8.55 2.41 5.75
CA LEU A 77 -8.63 3.87 5.74
C LEU A 77 -7.82 4.48 4.59
N VAL A 78 -6.59 3.98 4.40
CA VAL A 78 -5.62 4.47 3.42
C VAL A 78 -4.82 3.30 2.86
N GLY A 79 -4.77 3.16 1.54
CA GLY A 79 -4.07 2.06 0.88
C GLY A 79 -4.76 0.70 1.08
N CYS A 80 -4.09 -0.38 0.65
CA CYS A 80 -4.51 -1.76 0.88
C CYS A 80 -3.35 -2.71 0.61
N ASP A 81 -2.96 -3.51 1.61
CA ASP A 81 -1.84 -4.46 1.49
C ASP A 81 -2.27 -5.92 1.38
N ILE A 82 -3.59 -6.22 1.32
CA ILE A 82 -4.12 -7.60 1.31
C ILE A 82 -3.38 -8.50 0.31
N CYS A 83 -3.23 -8.05 -0.94
CA CYS A 83 -2.60 -8.83 -2.00
C CYS A 83 -1.10 -9.08 -1.75
N GLN A 84 -0.42 -8.18 -1.03
CA GLN A 84 0.97 -8.33 -0.63
C GLN A 84 1.10 -9.21 0.62
N ASP A 85 0.22 -9.07 1.61
CA ASP A 85 0.25 -9.81 2.88
C ASP A 85 0.02 -11.30 2.70
N VAL A 86 -0.87 -11.68 1.78
CA VAL A 86 -1.14 -13.10 1.46
C VAL A 86 -0.07 -13.71 0.57
N CYS A 87 0.80 -12.91 -0.06
CA CYS A 87 1.82 -13.40 -0.97
C CYS A 87 2.82 -14.32 -0.23
N PRO A 88 3.03 -15.58 -0.69
CA PRO A 88 3.95 -16.52 -0.03
C PRO A 88 5.38 -15.99 0.11
N TRP A 89 5.83 -15.16 -0.84
CA TRP A 89 7.14 -14.53 -0.79
C TRP A 89 7.28 -13.57 0.40
N ASN A 90 6.27 -12.75 0.68
CA ASN A 90 6.29 -11.87 1.85
C ASN A 90 6.10 -12.64 3.15
N ARG A 91 5.30 -13.71 3.14
CA ARG A 91 5.22 -14.61 4.30
C ARG A 91 6.57 -15.17 4.72
N VAL A 92 7.40 -15.54 3.75
CA VAL A 92 8.76 -16.02 4.05
C VAL A 92 9.70 -14.87 4.37
N LYS A 93 9.81 -13.86 3.50
CA LYS A 93 10.85 -12.82 3.60
C LYS A 93 10.52 -11.81 4.69
N ALA A 94 9.32 -11.24 4.65
CA ALA A 94 8.91 -10.22 5.59
C ALA A 94 8.55 -10.82 6.96
N PHE A 95 7.70 -11.85 7.02
CA PHE A 95 7.18 -12.32 8.32
C PHE A 95 8.08 -13.37 8.98
N LYS A 96 8.45 -14.45 8.27
CA LYS A 96 9.28 -15.53 8.85
C LYS A 96 10.74 -15.12 9.06
N LYS A 97 11.36 -14.46 8.08
CA LYS A 97 12.76 -14.01 8.16
C LYS A 97 12.93 -12.62 8.79
N GLY A 98 11.83 -11.91 9.06
CA GLY A 98 11.88 -10.61 9.71
C GLY A 98 12.58 -9.52 8.90
N ILE A 99 12.65 -9.63 7.56
CA ILE A 99 13.31 -8.62 6.74
C ILE A 99 12.51 -7.32 6.81
N ARG A 100 13.15 -6.27 7.32
CA ARG A 100 12.57 -4.95 7.57
C ARG A 100 13.60 -3.88 7.23
N THR A 101 13.11 -2.66 7.02
CA THR A 101 13.98 -1.49 6.90
C THR A 101 14.77 -1.26 8.20
N GLY A 102 16.05 -0.91 8.07
CA GLY A 102 16.86 -0.39 9.17
C GLY A 102 16.77 1.12 9.33
N LEU A 103 16.17 1.81 8.35
CA LEU A 103 16.03 3.27 8.31
C LEU A 103 14.91 3.70 9.26
N GLU A 104 15.21 4.69 10.10
CA GLU A 104 14.29 5.16 11.16
C GLU A 104 13.08 5.88 10.57
N GLU A 105 13.29 6.66 9.50
CA GLU A 105 12.28 7.42 8.77
C GLU A 105 11.17 6.55 8.16
N PHE A 106 11.43 5.25 7.95
CA PHE A 106 10.48 4.29 7.41
C PHE A 106 9.84 3.40 8.49
N LYS A 107 10.14 3.62 9.76
CA LYS A 107 9.45 2.92 10.84
C LYS A 107 8.08 3.55 11.10
N VAL A 108 7.15 2.71 11.55
CA VAL A 108 5.83 3.18 12.00
C VAL A 108 6.00 4.18 13.14
N ARG A 109 5.41 5.36 12.98
CA ARG A 109 5.45 6.45 13.95
C ARG A 109 4.86 6.02 15.30
N SER A 110 5.46 6.46 16.40
CA SER A 110 5.08 6.04 17.75
C SER A 110 3.61 6.31 18.07
N TYR A 111 3.08 7.47 17.69
CA TYR A 111 1.68 7.83 17.97
C TYR A 111 0.67 6.86 17.30
N LEU A 112 0.99 6.31 16.12
CA LEU A 112 0.15 5.29 15.46
C LEU A 112 0.17 3.96 16.20
N LYS A 113 1.23 3.66 16.96
CA LYS A 113 1.32 2.45 17.78
C LYS A 113 0.59 2.62 19.10
N GLU A 114 0.68 3.80 19.70
CA GLU A 114 0.13 4.11 21.02
C GLU A 114 -1.39 4.34 20.97
N ASN A 115 -1.87 5.06 19.95
CA ASN A 115 -3.29 5.34 19.78
C ASN A 115 -3.68 5.34 18.29
N PRO A 116 -3.82 4.16 17.66
CA PRO A 116 -4.17 4.06 16.25
C PRO A 116 -5.53 4.69 15.92
N GLU A 117 -6.48 4.71 16.87
CA GLU A 117 -7.82 5.28 16.65
C GLU A 117 -7.81 6.81 16.58
N SER A 118 -6.79 7.48 17.13
CA SER A 118 -6.66 8.95 17.09
C SER A 118 -6.71 9.52 15.68
N ILE A 119 -6.32 8.74 14.67
CA ILE A 119 -6.39 9.16 13.27
C ILE A 119 -7.84 9.44 12.87
N LEU A 120 -8.82 8.67 13.36
CA LEU A 120 -10.22 8.78 12.95
C LEU A 120 -10.92 10.08 13.40
N THR A 121 -10.23 10.95 14.14
CA THR A 121 -10.77 12.21 14.68
C THR A 121 -9.97 13.45 14.30
N LEU A 122 -8.96 13.34 13.44
CA LEU A 122 -8.12 14.49 13.06
C LEU A 122 -8.94 15.56 12.34
N ASN A 123 -8.71 16.82 12.69
CA ASN A 123 -9.11 17.96 11.87
C ASN A 123 -8.09 18.22 10.73
N GLU A 124 -8.38 19.17 9.85
CA GLU A 124 -7.55 19.46 8.67
C GLU A 124 -6.10 19.85 9.03
N GLN A 125 -5.93 20.74 10.01
CA GLN A 125 -4.60 21.18 10.46
C GLN A 125 -3.80 20.02 11.07
N GLU A 126 -4.47 19.17 11.84
CA GLU A 126 -3.86 17.98 12.43
C GLU A 126 -3.48 16.95 11.35
N PHE A 127 -4.34 16.73 10.36
CA PHE A 127 -4.08 15.85 9.22
C PHE A 127 -2.84 16.29 8.44
N GLU A 128 -2.76 17.57 8.06
CA GLU A 128 -1.62 18.13 7.34
C GLU A 128 -0.33 17.99 8.14
N LYS A 129 -0.36 18.40 9.42
CA LYS A 129 0.79 18.28 10.32
C LYS A 129 1.25 16.82 10.46
N THR A 130 0.30 15.89 10.55
CA THR A 130 0.57 14.48 10.84
C THR A 130 1.13 13.73 9.63
N PHE A 131 0.68 14.06 8.43
CA PHE A 131 0.93 13.28 7.21
C PHE A 131 1.71 13.98 6.10
N SER A 132 2.06 15.27 6.25
CA SER A 132 2.76 16.08 5.23
C SER A 132 4.01 15.42 4.63
N ASP A 133 4.76 14.68 5.44
CA ASP A 133 6.00 13.99 5.07
C ASP A 133 5.81 12.47 4.86
N SER A 134 4.57 12.04 4.63
CA SER A 134 4.22 10.64 4.38
C SER A 134 3.53 10.45 3.03
N ALA A 135 3.46 9.22 2.52
CA ALA A 135 2.73 8.93 1.29
C ALA A 135 1.22 9.25 1.38
N ILE A 136 0.67 9.44 2.58
CA ILE A 136 -0.73 9.77 2.81
C ILE A 136 -1.04 11.21 2.34
N SER A 137 -0.05 12.10 2.25
CA SER A 137 -0.22 13.47 1.73
C SER A 137 -0.66 13.55 0.27
N ARG A 138 -0.65 12.43 -0.47
CA ARG A 138 -1.26 12.32 -1.81
C ARG A 138 -2.77 12.56 -1.80
N MET A 139 -3.41 12.27 -0.67
CA MET A 139 -4.82 12.47 -0.44
C MET A 139 -5.07 13.82 0.25
N ASN A 140 -6.12 14.54 -0.15
CA ASN A 140 -6.55 15.76 0.56
C ASN A 140 -7.44 15.45 1.77
N PHE A 141 -7.66 16.44 2.65
CA PHE A 141 -8.44 16.24 3.87
C PHE A 141 -9.91 15.82 3.61
N LYS A 142 -10.53 16.26 2.52
CA LYS A 142 -11.91 15.85 2.18
C LYS A 142 -12.00 14.36 1.88
N MET A 143 -11.08 13.85 1.08
CA MET A 143 -10.96 12.42 0.78
C MET A 143 -10.67 11.61 2.06
N TYR A 144 -9.80 12.14 2.93
CA TYR A 144 -9.51 11.53 4.23
C TYR A 144 -10.78 11.40 5.09
N GLN A 145 -11.50 12.50 5.27
CA GLN A 145 -12.71 12.54 6.07
C GLN A 145 -13.81 11.64 5.50
N ARG A 146 -13.94 11.58 4.16
CA ARG A 146 -14.81 10.63 3.47
C ARG A 146 -14.45 9.18 3.85
N ASN A 147 -13.18 8.81 3.80
CA ASN A 147 -12.75 7.44 4.16
C ASN A 147 -13.03 7.14 5.64
N VAL A 148 -12.76 8.09 6.56
CA VAL A 148 -13.08 7.96 7.99
C VAL A 148 -14.58 7.72 8.19
N ASN A 149 -15.44 8.51 7.55
CA ASN A 149 -16.89 8.35 7.65
C ASN A 149 -17.36 7.00 7.10
N LYS A 150 -16.75 6.51 6.01
CA LYS A 150 -17.02 5.19 5.45
C LYS A 150 -16.76 4.07 6.45
N LEU A 151 -15.71 4.18 7.26
CA LEU A 151 -15.38 3.22 8.31
C LEU A 151 -16.35 3.32 9.50
N LYS A 152 -16.68 4.54 9.94
CA LYS A 152 -17.59 4.77 11.08
C LYS A 152 -19.01 4.26 10.81
N ASN A 153 -19.51 4.39 9.59
CA ASN A 153 -20.86 3.94 9.22
C ASN A 153 -21.02 2.40 9.16
N LYS A 154 -19.95 1.64 9.44
CA LYS A 154 -19.94 0.17 9.48
C LYS A 154 -19.79 -0.42 10.88
N ILE A 155 -19.61 0.43 11.89
CA ILE A 155 -19.58 0.07 13.32
C ILE A 155 -20.97 0.37 13.89
#